data_AF-A0A7L8CZF3-F1
#
_entry.id   AF-A0A7L8CZF3-F1
#
_cell.length_a   1.000
_cell.length_b   1.000
_cell.length_c   1.000
_cell.angle_alpha   90.00
_cell.angle_beta   90.00
_cell.angle_gamma   90.00
#
_symmetry.space_group_name_H-M   'P 1'
#
loop_
_entity.id
_entity.type
_entity.pdbx_description
1 polymer ?
#
loop_
_entity_poly.entity_id
_entity_poly.type
_entity_poly.pdbx_seq_one_letter_code
_entity_poly.pdbx_strand_id
1 'polypeptide(L)'
;MQEQIREGFMVFVSDGEEGVGAVREIRNSPPGLVVYIENTGDFLVPLGAVAAVHSDKVILNCDRLDPALRSAINHARDAEDPFYVAPPEPPEEDG
;
A
#
# COMPACT_ATOMS: atom_id res chain seq x y z
N MET A 1 -14.04 3.76 -12.94
CA MET A 1 -13.88 5.09 -12.30
C MET A 1 -12.58 5.02 -11.51
N GLN A 2 -11.70 6.02 -11.57
CA GLN A 2 -10.56 6.05 -10.64
C GLN A 2 -11.10 6.59 -9.32
N GLU A 3 -11.24 5.74 -8.31
CA GLU A 3 -11.62 6.17 -6.97
C GLU A 3 -10.61 7.21 -6.46
N GLN A 4 -11.13 8.28 -5.83
CA GLN A 4 -10.27 9.31 -5.26
C GLN A 4 -9.55 8.73 -4.04
N ILE A 5 -8.24 8.55 -4.15
CA ILE A 5 -7.39 8.11 -3.04
C ILE A 5 -7.45 9.16 -1.92
N ARG A 6 -7.59 8.71 -0.67
CA ARG A 6 -7.60 9.57 0.52
C ARG A 6 -6.55 9.15 1.52
N GLU A 7 -6.20 10.07 2.41
CA GLU A 7 -5.40 9.77 3.60
C GLU A 7 -6.09 8.70 4.45
N GLY A 8 -5.32 7.77 4.97
CA GLY A 8 -5.81 6.62 5.75
C GLY A 8 -6.13 5.37 4.92
N PHE A 9 -6.12 5.43 3.58
CA PHE A 9 -6.31 4.24 2.75
C PHE A 9 -5.18 3.24 2.99
N MET A 10 -5.52 1.96 3.11
CA MET A 10 -4.52 0.91 3.26
C MET A 10 -3.81 0.65 1.94
N VAL A 11 -2.51 0.45 2.00
CA VAL A 11 -1.65 0.24 0.83
C VAL A 11 -1.22 -1.21 0.77
N PHE A 12 -1.39 -1.84 -0.38
CA PHE A 12 -1.02 -3.21 -0.67
C PHE A 12 -0.07 -3.22 -1.87
N VAL A 13 0.73 -4.27 -2.01
CA VAL A 13 1.49 -4.52 -3.25
C VAL A 13 0.87 -5.70 -3.99
N SER A 14 0.84 -5.64 -5.32
CA SER A 14 0.22 -6.68 -6.14
C SER A 14 0.85 -8.07 -6.03
N ASP A 15 2.07 -8.16 -5.50
CA ASP A 15 2.82 -9.40 -5.26
C ASP A 15 2.57 -10.02 -3.86
N GLY A 16 1.69 -9.44 -3.05
CA GLY A 16 1.30 -10.08 -1.80
C GLY A 16 -0.11 -9.75 -1.34
N GLU A 17 -0.53 -10.46 -0.31
CA GLU A 17 -1.91 -10.45 0.20
C GLU A 17 -2.07 -9.50 1.41
N GLU A 18 -0.94 -9.04 1.98
CA GLU A 18 -0.90 -8.21 3.19
C GLU A 18 -0.65 -6.74 2.90
N GLY A 19 -1.31 -5.89 3.71
CA GLY A 19 -1.15 -4.44 3.68
C GLY A 19 0.24 -4.06 4.17
N VAL A 20 0.96 -3.27 3.38
CA VAL A 20 2.33 -2.84 3.70
C VAL A 20 2.36 -1.53 4.49
N GLY A 21 1.22 -0.87 4.63
CA GLY A 21 1.13 0.44 5.25
C GLY A 21 -0.12 1.22 4.88
N ALA A 22 -0.06 2.55 5.04
CA ALA A 22 -1.20 3.44 4.77
C ALA A 22 -0.80 4.76 4.10
N VAL A 23 -1.72 5.33 3.32
CA VAL A 23 -1.55 6.65 2.69
C VAL A 23 -1.57 7.73 3.78
N ARG A 24 -0.51 8.53 3.85
CA ARG A 24 -0.38 9.66 4.77
C ARG A 24 -0.68 11.01 4.15
N GLU A 25 -0.37 11.19 2.87
CA GLU A 25 -0.55 12.47 2.18
C GLU A 25 -0.69 12.21 0.68
N ILE A 26 -1.54 12.97 0.00
CA ILE A 26 -1.56 13.02 -1.47
C ILE A 26 -0.84 14.28 -1.92
N ARG A 27 0.24 14.11 -2.70
CA ARG A 27 1.01 15.21 -3.29
C ARG A 27 0.56 15.47 -4.72
N ASN A 28 0.40 16.75 -5.04
CA ASN A 28 0.05 17.20 -6.38
C ASN A 28 1.27 17.62 -7.21
N SER A 29 2.39 17.97 -6.56
CA SER A 29 3.61 18.40 -7.25
C SER A 29 4.88 18.04 -6.43
N PRO A 30 5.63 17.00 -6.81
CA PRO A 30 5.31 16.05 -7.87
C PRO A 30 4.07 15.20 -7.51
N PRO A 31 3.28 14.75 -8.52
CA PRO A 31 2.11 13.94 -8.29
C PRO A 31 2.49 12.56 -7.71
N GLY A 32 1.99 12.25 -6.51
CA GLY A 32 2.33 11.02 -5.81
C GLY A 32 1.61 10.88 -4.48
N LEU A 33 1.80 9.74 -3.83
CA LEU A 33 1.25 9.40 -2.53
C LEU A 33 2.41 9.25 -1.56
N VAL A 34 2.33 9.91 -0.41
CA VAL A 34 3.23 9.59 0.69
C VAL A 34 2.59 8.42 1.43
N VAL A 35 3.28 7.29 1.44
CA VAL A 35 2.86 6.07 2.10
C VAL A 35 3.76 5.83 3.30
N TYR A 36 3.18 5.62 4.47
CA TYR A 36 3.91 5.14 5.63
C TYR A 36 3.97 3.62 5.60
N ILE A 37 5.19 3.09 5.60
CA ILE A 37 5.49 1.67 5.70
C ILE A 37 5.87 1.38 7.15
N GLU A 38 5.22 0.39 7.76
CA GLU A 38 5.49 0.03 9.15
C GLU A 38 6.96 -0.30 9.38
N ASN A 39 7.48 0.14 10.53
CA ASN A 39 8.88 -0.03 10.94
C ASN A 39 9.95 0.53 9.97
N THR A 40 9.55 1.24 8.92
CA THR A 40 10.49 1.76 7.91
C THR A 40 10.35 3.26 7.67
N GLY A 41 9.13 3.81 7.73
CA GLY A 41 8.89 5.25 7.60
C GLY A 41 8.10 5.63 6.35
N ASP A 42 8.14 6.90 5.98
CA ASP A 42 7.41 7.46 4.85
C ASP A 42 8.17 7.38 3.51
N PHE A 43 7.43 7.05 2.45
CA PHE A 43 7.95 6.91 1.09
C PHE A 43 7.03 7.60 0.10
N LEU A 44 7.63 8.30 -0.86
CA LEU A 44 6.90 8.87 -1.98
C LEU A 44 6.70 7.82 -3.07
N VAL A 45 5.44 7.49 -3.32
CA VAL A 45 5.00 6.58 -4.37
C VAL A 45 4.43 7.40 -5.53
N PRO A 46 4.98 7.28 -6.76
CA PRO A 46 4.41 7.97 -7.90
C PRO A 46 3.02 7.42 -8.23
N LEU A 47 2.08 8.27 -8.65
CA LEU A 47 0.75 7.81 -9.06
C LEU A 47 0.80 6.77 -10.20
N GLY A 48 1.83 6.82 -11.05
CA GLY A 48 2.05 5.81 -12.10
C GLY A 48 2.38 4.40 -11.59
N ALA A 49 2.77 4.26 -10.31
CA ALA A 49 2.97 2.97 -9.67
C ALA A 49 1.69 2.40 -9.03
N VAL A 50 0.60 3.17 -8.96
CA VAL A 50 -0.70 2.68 -8.50
C VAL A 50 -1.31 1.79 -9.60
N ALA A 51 -1.51 0.52 -9.27
CA ALA A 51 -2.13 -0.47 -10.17
C ALA A 51 -3.65 -0.38 -10.14
N ALA A 52 -4.22 -0.28 -8.94
CA ALA A 52 -5.65 -0.21 -8.71
C ALA A 52 -5.96 0.52 -7.39
N VAL A 53 -7.17 1.05 -7.29
CA VAL A 53 -7.73 1.62 -6.05
C VAL A 53 -9.16 1.14 -5.97
N HIS A 54 -9.50 0.45 -4.89
CA HIS A 54 -10.87 -0.02 -4.63
C HIS A 54 -11.06 -0.29 -3.14
N SER A 55 -12.26 -0.05 -2.62
CA SER A 55 -12.66 -0.42 -1.26
C SER A 55 -11.72 0.13 -0.17
N ASP A 56 -11.33 1.41 -0.28
CA ASP A 56 -10.35 2.09 0.59
C ASP A 56 -8.94 1.43 0.61
N LYS A 57 -8.64 0.60 -0.41
CA LYS A 57 -7.34 -0.02 -0.64
C LYS A 57 -6.65 0.58 -1.86
N VAL A 58 -5.35 0.83 -1.76
CA VAL A 58 -4.47 1.24 -2.85
C VAL A 58 -3.53 0.09 -3.17
N ILE A 59 -3.61 -0.45 -4.38
CA ILE A 59 -2.77 -1.54 -4.83
C ILE A 59 -1.61 -0.95 -5.65
N LEU A 60 -0.38 -1.23 -5.23
CA LEU A 60 0.83 -0.79 -5.89
C LEU A 60 1.42 -1.88 -6.79
N ASN A 61 1.88 -1.47 -7.97
CA ASN A 61 2.66 -2.31 -8.86
C ASN A 61 4.13 -2.29 -8.42
N CYS A 62 4.56 -3.39 -7.80
CA CYS A 62 5.91 -3.62 -7.32
C CYS A 62 7.01 -3.45 -8.38
N ASP A 63 6.74 -3.72 -9.67
CA ASP A 63 7.71 -3.51 -10.76
C ASP A 63 7.89 -2.04 -11.13
N ARG A 64 6.97 -1.17 -10.69
CA ARG A 64 7.05 0.28 -10.86
C ARG A 64 7.53 1.01 -9.62
N LEU A 65 7.83 0.28 -8.54
CA LEU A 65 8.39 0.85 -7.32
C LEU A 65 9.90 0.95 -7.41
N ASP A 66 10.43 1.98 -6.77
CA ASP A 66 11.87 2.17 -6.62
C ASP A 66 12.48 1.05 -5.76
N PRO A 67 13.69 0.57 -6.05
CA PRO A 67 14.33 -0.51 -5.28
C PRO A 67 14.41 -0.24 -3.77
N ALA A 68 14.56 1.03 -3.36
CA ALA A 68 14.55 1.39 -1.93
C ALA A 68 13.21 1.07 -1.27
N LEU A 69 12.09 1.38 -1.94
CA LEU A 69 10.75 1.10 -1.45
C LEU A 69 10.45 -0.41 -1.47
N ARG A 70 10.88 -1.13 -2.51
CA ARG A 70 10.76 -2.60 -2.55
C ARG A 70 11.49 -3.24 -1.36
N SER A 71 12.69 -2.75 -1.04
CA SER A 71 13.46 -3.23 0.11
C SER A 71 12.79 -2.90 1.44
N ALA A 72 12.21 -1.71 1.58
CA ALA A 72 11.45 -1.31 2.76
C ALA A 72 10.23 -2.21 2.99
N ILE A 73 9.47 -2.47 1.92
CA ILE A 73 8.30 -3.36 1.96
C ILE A 73 8.71 -4.79 2.34
N ASN A 74 9.79 -5.30 1.76
CA ASN A 74 10.29 -6.64 2.10
C ASN A 74 10.78 -6.70 3.56
N HIS A 75 11.40 -5.63 4.06
CA HIS A 75 11.84 -5.56 5.45
C HIS A 75 10.67 -5.48 6.45
N ALA A 76 9.63 -4.73 6.11
CA ALA A 76 8.41 -4.68 6.93
C ALA A 76 7.77 -6.06 7.06
N ARG A 77 7.78 -6.86 5.99
CA ARG A 77 7.30 -8.26 5.97
C ARG A 77 8.22 -9.24 6.69
N ASP A 78 9.54 -9.08 6.60
CA ASP A 78 10.50 -9.92 7.34
C ASP A 78 10.34 -9.75 8.87
N ALA A 79 9.84 -8.58 9.29
CA ALA A 79 9.46 -8.34 10.69
C ALA A 79 8.12 -8.98 11.08
N GLU A 80 7.31 -9.43 10.12
CA GLU A 80 6.08 -10.18 10.38
C GLU A 80 6.42 -11.66 10.62
N ASP A 81 5.99 -12.15 11.77
CA ASP A 81 6.26 -13.51 12.25
C ASP A 81 5.83 -14.54 11.18
N PRO A 82 6.63 -15.58 10.86
CA PRO A 82 6.31 -16.58 9.83
C PRO A 82 5.04 -17.42 10.12
N PHE A 83 4.38 -17.15 11.24
CA PHE A 83 3.14 -17.76 11.68
C PHE A 83 1.94 -16.79 11.68
N TYR A 84 2.10 -15.55 11.22
CA TYR A 84 0.99 -14.62 11.08
C TYR A 84 0.09 -15.05 9.91
N VAL A 85 -1.16 -15.37 10.23
CA VAL A 85 -2.22 -15.63 9.25
C VAL A 85 -3.16 -14.44 9.33
N ALA A 86 -3.20 -13.62 8.28
CA ALA A 86 -4.18 -12.55 8.17
C ALA A 86 -5.60 -13.14 8.35
N PRO A 87 -6.46 -12.54 9.20
CA PRO A 87 -7.83 -13.00 9.32
C PRO A 87 -8.52 -12.91 7.96
N PRO A 88 -9.40 -13.87 7.62
CA PRO A 88 -10.17 -13.80 6.37
C PRO A 88 -10.89 -12.45 6.32
N GLU A 89 -10.79 -11.78 5.18
CA GLU A 89 -11.44 -10.49 4.94
C GLU A 89 -12.91 -10.58 5.41
N PRO A 90 -13.43 -9.59 6.16
CA PRO A 90 -14.83 -9.62 6.54
C PRO A 90 -15.67 -9.68 5.25
N PRO A 91 -16.73 -10.51 5.21
CA PRO A 91 -17.60 -10.56 4.05
C PRO A 91 -18.10 -9.14 3.79
N GLU A 92 -18.01 -8.70 2.53
CA GLU A 92 -18.63 -7.48 2.07
C GLU A 92 -20.12 -7.55 2.45
N GLU A 93 -20.55 -6.75 3.43
CA GLU A 93 -21.94 -6.72 3.86
C GLU A 93 -22.75 -6.05 2.73
N ASP A 94 -23.33 -6.88 1.86
CA ASP A 94 -24.41 -6.48 0.94
C ASP A 94 -25.62 -6.07 1.79
N GLY A 95 -26.17 -4.89 1.47
CA GLY A 95 -27.08 -4.11 2.30
C GLY A 95 -28.42 -4.73 2.68
#